data_AF-A0AAC9AQ56-F1
#
_entry.id   AF-A0AAC9AQ56-F1
#
_cell.length_a   1.000
_cell.length_b   1.000
_cell.length_c   1.000
_cell.angle_alpha   90.00
_cell.angle_beta   90.00
_cell.angle_gamma   90.00
#
_symmetry.space_group_name_H-M   'P 1'
#
loop_
_entity.id
_entity.type
_entity.pdbx_description
1 polymer ?
#
loop_
_entity_poly.entity_id
_entity_poly.type
_entity_poly.pdbx_seq_one_letter_code
_entity_poly.pdbx_strand_id
1 'polypeptide(L)'
;MREHHTVDTALIKRADFGPNEVLSALAEVPQFRPSANKIRQCRSDIGALGNSLPADPKATVARLDALVAEHDTAWATLSADNIPPSVVSFIRAAANEGAALTTCTDEVRAWLESRNLLNAFRIRLR
;
A
#
# COMPACT_ATOMS: atom_id res chain seq x y z
N MET A 1 44.00 -17.07 -14.38
CA MET A 1 43.49 -15.95 -13.56
C MET A 1 42.09 -15.65 -14.08
N ARG A 2 41.01 -16.29 -13.58
CA ARG A 2 40.22 -15.98 -12.37
C ARG A 2 39.90 -14.47 -12.31
N GLU A 3 38.77 -14.03 -12.86
CA GLU A 3 37.38 -14.04 -12.32
C GLU A 3 37.01 -12.68 -11.70
N HIS A 4 35.73 -12.32 -11.86
CA HIS A 4 34.99 -11.17 -11.30
C HIS A 4 35.24 -9.82 -12.01
N HIS A 5 34.22 -9.02 -12.35
CA HIS A 5 32.99 -8.82 -11.61
C HIS A 5 31.88 -8.28 -12.53
N THR A 6 30.89 -9.12 -12.78
CA THR A 6 29.55 -8.76 -13.25
C THR A 6 28.91 -7.83 -12.20
N VAL A 7 28.98 -6.51 -12.36
CA VAL A 7 28.35 -5.58 -11.38
C VAL A 7 27.28 -4.65 -11.93
N ASP A 8 27.17 -4.44 -13.23
CA ASP A 8 26.23 -3.42 -13.75
C ASP A 8 24.80 -3.91 -14.00
N THR A 9 24.52 -5.22 -13.95
CA THR A 9 23.16 -5.75 -14.14
C THR A 9 22.35 -5.84 -12.84
N ALA A 10 22.96 -5.59 -11.68
CA ALA A 10 22.30 -5.65 -10.37
C ALA A 10 21.61 -4.33 -9.97
N LEU A 11 21.93 -3.21 -10.64
CA LEU A 11 21.42 -1.89 -10.25
C LEU A 11 19.99 -1.60 -10.77
N ILE A 12 19.52 -2.35 -11.77
CA ILE A 12 18.15 -2.21 -12.34
C ILE A 12 17.12 -3.04 -11.54
N LYS A 13 17.54 -3.73 -10.48
CA LYS A 13 16.69 -4.66 -9.71
C LYS A 13 16.30 -4.17 -8.32
N ARG A 14 16.39 -2.87 -8.07
CA ARG A 14 16.01 -2.26 -6.79
C ARG A 14 14.64 -1.59 -6.88
N ALA A 15 13.67 -2.27 -6.27
CA ALA A 15 12.40 -1.76 -5.75
C ALA A 15 11.31 -1.41 -6.79
N ASP A 16 10.03 -1.75 -6.63
CA ASP A 16 9.31 -2.64 -5.70
C ASP A 16 7.86 -2.63 -6.22
N PHE A 17 7.35 -3.72 -6.78
CA PHE A 17 5.94 -3.78 -7.26
C PHE A 17 5.01 -4.06 -6.07
N GLY A 18 4.88 -3.06 -5.19
CA GLY A 18 4.06 -3.08 -3.98
C GLY A 18 4.81 -2.29 -2.92
N PRO A 19 4.40 -1.05 -2.60
CA PRO A 19 3.21 -0.77 -1.76
C PRO A 19 2.31 0.38 -2.28
N ASN A 20 2.79 1.13 -3.29
CA ASN A 20 2.10 2.29 -3.87
C ASN A 20 1.23 1.93 -5.08
N GLU A 21 1.50 0.81 -5.74
CA GLU A 21 0.79 0.43 -6.98
C GLU A 21 -0.67 0.07 -6.71
N VAL A 22 -0.95 -0.64 -5.61
CA VAL A 22 -2.31 -0.95 -5.18
C VAL A 22 -3.11 0.33 -4.93
N LEU A 23 -2.53 1.28 -4.18
CA LEU A 23 -3.17 2.57 -3.93
C LEU A 23 -3.26 3.43 -5.20
N SER A 24 -2.32 3.30 -6.14
CA SER A 24 -2.36 3.99 -7.42
C SER A 24 -3.49 3.45 -8.31
N ALA A 25 -3.65 2.13 -8.37
CA ALA A 25 -4.75 1.49 -9.10
C ALA A 25 -6.12 1.83 -8.48
N LEU A 26 -6.21 1.92 -7.15
CA LEU A 26 -7.42 2.43 -6.50
C LEU A 26 -7.67 3.90 -6.82
N ALA A 27 -6.62 4.71 -6.96
CA ALA A 27 -6.74 6.11 -7.32
C ALA A 27 -7.22 6.35 -8.76
N GLU A 28 -7.03 5.37 -9.66
CA GLU A 28 -7.62 5.39 -11.01
C GLU A 28 -9.15 5.26 -10.99
N VAL A 29 -9.72 4.69 -9.93
CA VAL A 29 -11.17 4.63 -9.76
C VAL A 29 -11.66 5.93 -9.12
N PRO A 30 -12.48 6.75 -9.81
CA PRO A 30 -12.83 8.10 -9.33
C PRO A 30 -13.42 8.14 -7.92
N GLN A 31 -14.23 7.12 -7.58
CA GLN A 31 -14.88 7.02 -6.28
C GLN A 31 -13.90 6.74 -5.12
N PHE A 32 -12.79 6.04 -5.38
CA PHE A 32 -11.81 5.67 -4.33
C PHE A 32 -10.59 6.61 -4.29
N ARG A 33 -10.44 7.46 -5.31
CA ARG A 33 -9.33 8.40 -5.44
C ARG A 33 -9.07 9.27 -4.20
N PRO A 34 -10.08 9.86 -3.53
CA PRO A 34 -9.85 10.68 -2.33
C PRO A 34 -9.20 9.87 -1.20
N SER A 35 -9.77 8.71 -0.89
CA SER A 35 -9.32 7.82 0.17
C SER A 35 -7.94 7.23 -0.13
N ALA A 36 -7.71 6.75 -1.37
CA ALA A 36 -6.41 6.22 -1.79
C ALA A 36 -5.29 7.27 -1.70
N ASN A 37 -5.56 8.51 -2.11
CA ASN A 37 -4.59 9.60 -1.98
C ASN A 37 -4.30 9.97 -0.53
N LYS A 38 -5.33 9.97 0.34
CA LYS A 38 -5.16 10.25 1.77
C LYS A 38 -4.28 9.19 2.44
N ILE A 39 -4.47 7.91 2.12
CA ILE A 39 -3.63 6.81 2.62
C ILE A 39 -2.18 7.00 2.17
N ARG A 40 -1.95 7.35 0.89
CA ARG A 40 -0.61 7.62 0.36
C ARG A 40 0.07 8.79 1.09
N GLN A 41 -0.65 9.87 1.34
CA GLN A 41 -0.12 11.02 2.06
C GLN A 41 0.28 10.65 3.49
N CYS A 42 -0.58 9.94 4.22
CA CYS A 42 -0.28 9.51 5.59
C CYS A 42 0.99 8.67 5.65
N ARG A 43 1.18 7.76 4.70
CA ARG A 43 2.41 6.94 4.62
C ARG A 43 3.65 7.76 4.33
N SER A 44 3.55 8.75 3.44
CA SER A 44 4.65 9.67 3.14
C SER A 44 5.05 10.47 4.38
N ASP A 45 4.06 10.98 5.12
CA ASP A 45 4.29 11.77 6.34
C ASP A 45 4.91 10.93 7.46
N ILE A 46 4.44 9.68 7.64
CA ILE A 46 5.03 8.73 8.60
C ILE A 46 6.49 8.42 8.22
N GLY A 47 6.76 8.17 6.93
CA GLY A 47 8.11 7.92 6.44
C GLY A 47 9.04 9.12 6.61
N ALA A 48 8.54 10.33 6.39
CA ALA A 48 9.29 11.57 6.61
C ALA A 48 9.65 11.75 8.10
N LEU A 49 8.71 11.48 9.00
CA LEU A 49 8.95 11.51 10.44
C LEU A 49 10.04 10.50 10.86
N GLY A 50 9.97 9.27 10.35
CA GLY A 50 10.96 8.22 10.65
C GLY A 50 12.38 8.50 10.16
N ASN A 51 12.55 9.36 9.15
CA ASN A 51 13.85 9.74 8.59
C ASN A 51 14.48 10.98 9.24
N SER A 52 13.81 11.58 10.22
CA SER A 52 14.28 12.79 10.91
C SER A 52 14.44 12.56 12.41
N LEU A 53 15.51 13.07 13.01
CA LEU A 53 15.68 13.03 14.46
C LEU A 53 14.70 14.06 15.08
N PRO A 54 13.73 13.63 15.90
CA PRO A 54 12.71 14.54 16.39
C PRO A 54 13.27 15.51 17.43
N ALA A 55 13.09 16.81 17.20
CA ALA A 55 13.47 17.85 18.16
C ALA A 55 12.59 17.81 19.42
N ASP A 56 11.33 17.36 19.28
CA ASP A 56 10.41 17.09 20.38
C ASP A 56 9.81 15.67 20.22
N PRO A 57 10.31 14.70 20.99
CA PRO A 57 9.81 13.33 20.96
C PRO A 57 8.32 13.21 21.33
N LYS A 58 7.80 14.02 22.27
CA LYS A 58 6.39 13.94 22.68
C LYS A 58 5.47 14.45 21.58
N ALA A 59 5.80 15.58 20.97
CA ALA A 59 5.04 16.10 19.84
C ALA A 59 5.09 15.15 18.63
N THR A 60 6.22 14.48 18.42
CA THR A 60 6.40 13.52 17.32
C THR A 60 5.54 12.27 17.53
N VAL A 61 5.48 11.73 18.75
CA VAL A 61 4.58 10.61 19.09
C VAL A 61 3.12 11.00 18.87
N ALA A 62 2.69 12.16 19.38
CA ALA A 62 1.32 12.64 19.17
C ALA A 62 0.98 12.83 17.68
N ARG A 63 1.96 13.28 16.87
CA ARG A 63 1.79 13.41 15.42
C ARG A 63 1.70 12.05 14.73
N LEU A 64 2.47 11.06 15.18
CA LEU A 64 2.40 9.69 14.69
C LEU A 64 1.03 9.07 15.00
N ASP A 65 0.54 9.22 16.23
CA ASP A 65 -0.79 8.72 16.63
C ASP A 65 -1.90 9.35 15.77
N ALA A 66 -1.82 10.66 15.51
CA ALA A 66 -2.75 11.35 14.62
C ALA A 66 -2.70 10.79 13.18
N LEU A 67 -1.50 10.52 12.64
CA LEU A 67 -1.35 9.95 11.31
C LEU A 67 -1.88 8.51 11.21
N VAL A 68 -1.71 7.71 12.26
CA VAL A 68 -2.30 6.36 12.35
C VAL A 68 -3.84 6.45 12.37
N ALA A 69 -4.41 7.37 13.16
CA ALA A 69 -5.85 7.57 13.20
C ALA A 69 -6.41 8.07 11.85
N GLU A 70 -5.72 8.97 11.16
CA GLU A 70 -6.08 9.43 9.82
C GLU A 70 -6.02 8.30 8.79
N HIS A 71 -5.01 7.42 8.89
CA HIS A 71 -4.88 6.24 8.05
C HIS A 71 -6.06 5.27 8.26
N ASP A 72 -6.42 4.97 9.51
CA ASP A 72 -7.55 4.08 9.79
C ASP A 72 -8.89 4.68 9.36
N THR A 73 -9.07 6.00 9.51
CA THR A 73 -10.26 6.71 9.03
C THR A 73 -10.38 6.62 7.52
N ALA A 74 -9.28 6.79 6.78
CA ALA A 74 -9.29 6.70 5.32
C ALA A 74 -9.66 5.28 4.82
N TRP A 75 -9.23 4.23 5.52
CA TRP A 75 -9.67 2.86 5.23
C TRP A 75 -11.14 2.64 5.59
N ALA A 76 -11.63 3.22 6.68
CA ALA A 76 -13.04 3.14 7.05
C ALA A 76 -13.95 3.82 6.01
N THR A 77 -13.53 4.96 5.46
CA THR A 77 -14.23 5.61 4.33
C THR A 77 -14.27 4.71 3.10
N LEU A 78 -13.15 4.04 2.78
CA LEU A 78 -13.08 3.10 1.66
C LEU A 78 -14.07 1.94 1.83
N SER A 79 -14.23 1.39 3.04
CA SER A 79 -15.24 0.36 3.36
C SER A 79 -16.68 0.87 3.21
N ALA A 80 -16.94 2.14 3.51
CA ALA A 80 -18.27 2.75 3.42
C ALA A 80 -18.76 2.87 1.97
N ASP A 81 -17.86 2.89 0.99
CA ASP A 81 -18.16 3.02 -0.45
C ASP A 81 -18.60 1.70 -1.11
N ASN A 82 -19.35 0.85 -0.39
CA ASN A 82 -19.80 -0.48 -0.82
C ASN A 82 -18.66 -1.44 -1.21
N ILE A 83 -17.55 -1.39 -0.47
CA ILE A 83 -16.48 -2.37 -0.61
C ILE A 83 -16.67 -3.47 0.45
N PRO A 84 -16.73 -4.75 0.06
CA PRO A 84 -16.80 -5.85 1.02
C PRO A 84 -15.63 -5.81 2.01
N PRO A 85 -15.86 -6.10 3.31
CA PRO A 85 -14.80 -6.10 4.31
C PRO A 85 -13.63 -7.05 3.99
N SER A 86 -13.92 -8.16 3.32
CA SER A 86 -12.93 -9.14 2.82
C SER A 86 -11.99 -8.51 1.79
N VAL A 87 -12.54 -7.74 0.85
CA VAL A 87 -11.80 -6.98 -0.17
C VAL A 87 -10.93 -5.91 0.49
N VAL A 88 -11.48 -5.12 1.42
CA VAL A 88 -10.70 -4.09 2.13
C VAL A 88 -9.54 -4.72 2.89
N SER A 89 -9.78 -5.85 3.56
CA SER A 89 -8.74 -6.57 4.31
C SER A 89 -7.65 -7.09 3.38
N PHE A 90 -8.01 -7.68 2.24
CA PHE A 90 -7.07 -8.13 1.22
C PHE A 90 -6.23 -6.99 0.65
N ILE A 91 -6.88 -5.89 0.25
CA ILE A 91 -6.22 -4.71 -0.31
C ILE A 91 -5.27 -4.08 0.72
N ARG A 92 -5.69 -3.97 1.98
CA ARG A 92 -4.88 -3.43 3.07
C ARG A 92 -3.64 -4.29 3.31
N ALA A 93 -3.78 -5.61 3.32
CA ALA A 93 -2.65 -6.54 3.41
C ALA A 93 -1.70 -6.38 2.21
N ALA A 94 -2.25 -6.37 0.99
CA ALA A 94 -1.50 -6.19 -0.24
C ALA A 94 -0.74 -4.86 -0.29
N ALA A 95 -1.34 -3.77 0.22
CA ALA A 95 -0.74 -2.44 0.24
C ALA A 95 0.36 -2.26 1.29
N ASN A 96 0.36 -3.08 2.35
CA ASN A 96 1.34 -3.01 3.44
C ASN A 96 2.57 -3.86 3.15
N GLU A 97 2.39 -5.17 3.01
CA GLU A 97 3.50 -6.14 2.96
C GLU A 97 3.25 -7.30 1.98
N GLY A 98 2.21 -7.17 1.16
CA GLY A 98 1.67 -8.26 0.35
C GLY A 98 0.55 -9.03 1.07
N ALA A 99 -0.33 -9.64 0.30
CA ALA A 99 -1.41 -10.47 0.80
C ALA A 99 -1.12 -11.95 0.51
N ALA A 100 -1.46 -12.84 1.45
CA ALA A 100 -1.37 -14.27 1.21
C ALA A 100 -2.33 -14.67 0.09
N LEU A 101 -1.92 -15.57 -0.81
CA LEU A 101 -2.78 -16.00 -1.93
C LEU A 101 -4.09 -16.62 -1.44
N THR A 102 -4.08 -17.24 -0.27
CA THR A 102 -5.25 -17.80 0.42
C THR A 102 -6.30 -16.76 0.80
N THR A 103 -5.93 -15.48 0.89
CA THR A 103 -6.85 -14.36 1.17
C THR A 103 -7.48 -13.77 -0.09
N CYS A 104 -7.02 -14.15 -1.29
CA CYS A 104 -7.64 -13.83 -2.56
C CYS A 104 -8.82 -14.80 -2.82
N THR A 105 -9.91 -14.61 -2.07
CA THR A 105 -11.13 -15.40 -2.21
C THR A 105 -11.85 -15.10 -3.52
N ASP A 106 -12.84 -15.92 -3.88
CA ASP A 106 -13.65 -15.67 -5.09
C ASP A 106 -14.41 -14.34 -5.02
N GLU A 107 -14.85 -13.92 -3.83
CA GLU A 107 -15.44 -12.61 -3.60
C GLU A 107 -14.44 -11.48 -3.92
N VAL A 108 -13.20 -11.61 -3.46
CA VAL A 108 -12.14 -10.64 -3.75
C VAL A 108 -11.84 -10.58 -5.24
N ARG A 109 -11.72 -11.74 -5.89
CA ARG A 109 -11.48 -11.83 -7.33
C ARG A 109 -12.60 -11.19 -8.14
N ALA A 110 -13.86 -11.54 -7.85
CA ALA A 110 -15.02 -10.99 -8.55
C ALA A 110 -15.14 -9.48 -8.37
N TRP A 111 -14.85 -8.97 -7.17
CA TRP A 111 -14.86 -7.54 -6.91
C TRP A 111 -13.77 -6.81 -7.70
N LEU A 112 -12.54 -7.34 -7.72
CA LEU A 112 -11.44 -6.77 -8.48
C LEU A 112 -11.72 -6.80 -9.99
N GLU A 113 -12.32 -7.89 -10.48
CA GLU A 113 -12.72 -8.05 -11.88
C GLU A 113 -13.79 -7.04 -12.30
N SER A 114 -14.83 -6.87 -11.49
CA SER A 114 -15.93 -5.91 -11.75
C SER A 114 -15.47 -4.47 -11.91
N ARG A 115 -14.28 -4.14 -11.40
CA ARG A 115 -13.67 -2.80 -11.42
C ARG A 115 -12.44 -2.73 -12.30
N ASN A 116 -12.16 -3.79 -13.08
CA ASN A 116 -11.01 -3.90 -13.97
C ASN A 116 -9.66 -3.73 -13.24
N LEU A 117 -9.59 -4.15 -11.98
CA LEU A 117 -8.42 -4.01 -11.11
C LEU A 117 -7.54 -5.27 -11.06
N LEU A 118 -7.94 -6.38 -11.68
CA LEU A 118 -7.18 -7.64 -11.64
C LEU A 118 -5.72 -7.47 -12.10
N ASN A 119 -5.49 -6.67 -13.16
CA ASN A 119 -4.15 -6.47 -13.71
C ASN A 119 -3.25 -5.57 -12.83
N ALA A 120 -3.84 -4.89 -11.84
CA ALA A 120 -3.10 -4.08 -10.87
C ALA A 120 -2.46 -4.93 -9.75
N PHE A 121 -2.94 -6.16 -9.54
CA PHE A 121 -2.39 -7.07 -8.54
C PHE A 121 -1.45 -8.08 -9.21
N ARG A 122 -0.22 -8.18 -8.69
CA ARG A 122 0.79 -9.13 -9.17
C ARG A 122 1.19 -10.07 -8.03
N ILE A 123 1.41 -11.34 -8.36
CA ILE A 123 1.93 -12.33 -7.42
C ILE A 123 3.46 -12.22 -7.40
N ARG A 124 4.04 -12.14 -6.20
CA ARG A 124 5.48 -12.19 -5.95
C ARG A 124 5.76 -13.32 -4.95
N LEU A 125 6.81 -14.10 -5.20
CA LEU A 125 7.33 -15.06 -4.23
C LEU A 125 8.10 -14.29 -3.15
N ARG A 126 7.86 -14.63 -1.88
CA ARG A 126 8.69 -14.20 -0.75
C ARG A 126 9.92 -15.08 -0.65
#